data_AF-A0A914XZ35-F1
#
_entry.id   AF-A0A914XZ35-F1
#
_cell.length_a   1.000
_cell.length_b   1.000
_cell.length_c   1.000
_cell.angle_alpha   90.00
_cell.angle_beta   90.00
_cell.angle_gamma   90.00
#
_symmetry.space_group_name_H-M   'P 1'
#
loop_
_entity.id
_entity.type
_entity.pdbx_description
1 polymer ?
#
loop_
_entity_poly.entity_id
_entity_poly.type
_entity_poly.pdbx_seq_one_letter_code
_entity_poly.pdbx_strand_id
1 'polypeptide(L)'
;MVLLCDQRSKNAWIPYFLKEDNDLNNNIDETIRTVRGLLNKITTKKFDILLQDLKEIDFWYDKEAVTKVSSIIFEQAIQAPTYVELYANLCKQIHQAERELNKVQAWFRAALVPQIQTLVEATTDNQKSGNTYANEYARMKEKRDMIGLLRFVAHLYRVQLINYKILENCLVVFIRSYEESKNETLLESAVLLLIISGPLVDNGDERIRIDSYSQYCERYKPNVCKRIKFKIDDLLQLRQHNWV
;
A
#
# COMPACT_ATOMS: atom_id res chain seq x y z
N MET A 1 -11.49 -28.46 -46.56
CA MET A 1 -10.14 -27.96 -46.22
C MET A 1 -10.32 -26.68 -45.42
N VAL A 2 -10.44 -26.79 -44.08
CA VAL A 2 -10.48 -25.64 -43.17
C VAL A 2 -9.48 -25.93 -42.06
N LEU A 3 -8.20 -25.76 -42.38
CA LEU A 3 -7.15 -25.54 -41.38
C LEU A 3 -7.01 -24.03 -41.33
N LEU A 4 -7.34 -23.40 -40.20
CA LEU A 4 -6.84 -22.08 -39.76
C LEU A 4 -7.65 -21.60 -38.55
N CYS A 5 -7.31 -22.05 -37.35
CA CYS A 5 -7.45 -21.23 -36.13
C CYS A 5 -6.74 -21.85 -34.91
N ASP A 6 -5.52 -22.38 -35.05
CA ASP A 6 -4.79 -22.90 -33.86
C ASP A 6 -3.32 -22.48 -33.82
N GLN A 7 -3.04 -21.24 -34.24
CA GLN A 7 -1.80 -20.59 -33.83
C GLN A 7 -2.10 -19.77 -32.58
N ARG A 8 -2.03 -20.42 -31.42
CA ARG A 8 -1.95 -19.72 -30.14
C ARG A 8 -0.77 -18.76 -30.22
N SER A 9 -0.98 -17.49 -29.82
CA SER A 9 0.09 -16.52 -29.73
C SER A 9 1.23 -17.08 -28.88
N LYS A 10 2.49 -16.80 -29.25
CA LYS A 10 3.67 -17.28 -28.50
C LYS A 10 3.62 -16.99 -26.99
N ASN A 11 2.84 -15.97 -26.58
CA ASN A 11 2.64 -15.58 -25.18
C ASN A 11 1.21 -15.86 -24.67
N ALA A 12 0.52 -16.86 -25.21
CA ALA A 12 -0.82 -17.23 -24.74
C ALA A 12 -0.75 -17.69 -23.27
N TRP A 13 -1.75 -17.33 -22.47
CA TRP A 13 -1.87 -17.88 -21.12
C TRP A 13 -2.08 -19.39 -21.20
N ILE A 14 -1.24 -20.16 -20.50
CA ILE A 14 -1.30 -21.62 -20.45
C ILE A 14 -1.83 -22.03 -19.07
N PRO A 15 -2.97 -22.74 -19.01
CA PRO A 15 -3.45 -23.33 -17.77
C PRO A 15 -2.38 -24.19 -17.10
N TYR A 16 -2.31 -24.14 -15.77
CA TYR A 16 -1.25 -24.79 -15.00
C TYR A 16 -1.09 -26.28 -15.28
N PHE A 17 -2.21 -27.01 -15.44
CA PHE A 17 -2.20 -28.44 -15.76
C PHE A 17 -1.62 -28.79 -17.15
N LEU A 18 -1.28 -27.79 -17.97
CA LEU A 18 -0.66 -27.94 -19.29
C LEU A 18 0.79 -27.44 -19.34
N LYS A 19 1.38 -27.02 -18.22
CA LYS A 19 2.79 -26.59 -18.17
C LYS A 19 3.71 -27.81 -17.98
N GLU A 20 4.85 -27.82 -18.68
CA GLU A 20 5.86 -28.87 -18.60
C GLU A 20 6.63 -28.81 -17.27
N ASP A 21 7.05 -29.98 -16.74
CA ASP A 21 7.71 -30.15 -15.43
C ASP A 21 9.00 -29.32 -15.23
N ASN A 22 9.66 -28.88 -16.30
CA ASN A 22 10.86 -28.03 -16.20
C ASN A 22 10.54 -26.57 -15.79
N ASP A 23 9.30 -26.10 -15.97
CA ASP A 23 8.82 -24.76 -15.54
C ASP A 23 8.20 -24.76 -14.12
N LEU A 24 8.15 -25.93 -13.48
CA LEU A 24 7.46 -26.19 -12.21
C LEU A 24 8.39 -26.10 -10.98
N ASN A 25 9.68 -25.89 -11.18
CA ASN A 25 10.72 -26.17 -10.18
C ASN A 25 11.05 -25.05 -9.17
N ASN A 26 10.10 -24.16 -8.86
CA ASN A 26 10.26 -23.27 -7.71
C ASN A 26 9.06 -23.43 -6.76
N ASN A 27 9.29 -24.10 -5.62
CA ASN A 27 8.36 -24.17 -4.48
C ASN A 27 7.76 -22.78 -4.13
N ILE A 28 8.56 -21.73 -4.33
CA ILE A 28 8.17 -20.34 -4.13
C ILE A 28 7.06 -19.89 -5.09
N ASP A 29 7.08 -20.29 -6.37
CA ASP A 29 6.07 -19.88 -7.35
C ASP A 29 4.72 -20.56 -7.11
N GLU A 30 4.73 -21.80 -6.63
CA GLU A 30 3.53 -22.50 -6.19
C GLU A 30 2.93 -21.83 -4.94
N THR A 31 3.77 -21.53 -3.94
CA THR A 31 3.40 -20.77 -2.75
C THR A 31 2.73 -19.44 -3.12
N ILE A 32 3.33 -18.68 -4.03
CA ILE A 32 2.79 -17.39 -4.51
C ILE A 32 1.42 -17.55 -5.16
N ARG A 33 1.22 -18.60 -5.98
CA ARG A 33 -0.06 -18.87 -6.63
C ARG A 33 -1.14 -19.19 -5.61
N THR A 34 -0.81 -20.05 -4.64
CA THR A 34 -1.73 -20.43 -3.56
C THR A 34 -2.13 -19.21 -2.72
N VAL A 35 -1.14 -18.42 -2.28
CA VAL A 35 -1.40 -17.19 -1.52
C VAL A 35 -2.24 -16.19 -2.31
N ARG A 36 -1.96 -15.95 -3.59
CA ARG A 36 -2.82 -15.10 -4.44
C ARG A 36 -4.25 -15.64 -4.54
N GLY A 37 -4.40 -16.95 -4.69
CA GLY A 37 -5.71 -17.62 -4.75
C GLY A 37 -6.52 -17.45 -3.47
N LEU A 38 -5.86 -17.49 -2.31
CA LEU A 38 -6.46 -17.21 -1.00
C LEU A 38 -6.86 -15.74 -0.88
N LEU A 39 -5.93 -14.82 -1.14
CA LEU A 39 -6.19 -13.39 -0.97
C LEU A 39 -7.26 -12.85 -1.93
N ASN A 40 -7.43 -13.44 -3.12
CA ASN A 40 -8.54 -13.10 -4.03
C ASN A 40 -9.93 -13.43 -3.45
N LYS A 41 -9.98 -14.31 -2.42
CA LYS A 41 -11.21 -14.70 -1.72
C LYS A 41 -11.34 -14.00 -0.35
N ILE A 42 -10.47 -13.05 -0.04
CA ILE A 42 -10.46 -12.36 1.24
C ILE A 42 -11.76 -11.56 1.42
N THR A 43 -12.46 -11.84 2.51
CA THR A 43 -13.67 -11.15 2.93
C THR A 43 -13.74 -11.19 4.45
N THR A 44 -14.50 -10.29 5.07
CA THR A 44 -14.70 -10.29 6.53
C THR A 44 -15.23 -11.62 7.05
N LYS A 45 -16.10 -12.30 6.28
CA LYS A 45 -16.67 -13.61 6.65
C LYS A 45 -15.70 -14.78 6.52
N LYS A 46 -14.77 -14.72 5.56
CA LYS A 46 -13.80 -15.80 5.28
C LYS A 46 -12.43 -15.53 5.90
N PHE A 47 -12.27 -14.45 6.66
CA PHE A 47 -10.99 -14.00 7.16
C PHE A 47 -10.30 -15.06 8.01
N ASP A 48 -11.01 -15.63 8.99
CA ASP A 48 -10.43 -16.61 9.91
C ASP A 48 -10.03 -17.91 9.20
N ILE A 49 -10.87 -18.37 8.28
CA ILE A 49 -10.60 -19.56 7.45
C ILE A 49 -9.37 -19.33 6.58
N LEU A 50 -9.30 -18.17 5.90
CA LEU A 50 -8.17 -17.81 5.05
C LEU A 50 -6.87 -17.70 5.86
N LEU A 51 -6.92 -17.12 7.06
CA LEU A 51 -5.77 -17.03 7.94
C LEU A 51 -5.28 -18.42 8.37
N GLN A 52 -6.19 -19.35 8.66
CA GLN A 52 -5.84 -20.73 8.98
C GLN A 52 -5.19 -21.42 7.76
N ASP A 53 -5.80 -21.33 6.59
CA ASP A 53 -5.26 -21.87 5.34
C ASP A 53 -3.85 -21.32 5.06
N LEU A 54 -3.61 -20.02 5.33
CA LEU A 54 -2.33 -19.37 5.12
C LEU A 54 -1.26 -19.85 6.11
N LYS A 55 -1.62 -20.16 7.36
CA LYS A 55 -0.72 -20.72 8.37
C LYS A 55 -0.24 -22.13 8.02
N GLU A 56 -1.04 -22.89 7.29
CA GLU A 56 -0.71 -24.26 6.86
C GLU A 56 0.27 -24.30 5.68
N ILE A 57 0.48 -23.18 4.99
CA ILE A 57 1.45 -23.09 3.89
C ILE A 57 2.87 -23.00 4.45
N ASP A 58 3.77 -23.85 3.97
CA ASP A 58 5.17 -23.93 4.42
C ASP A 58 6.07 -22.89 3.73
N PHE A 59 5.85 -21.60 4.01
CA PHE A 59 6.71 -20.51 3.52
C PHE A 59 7.44 -19.74 4.63
N TRP A 60 7.15 -20.03 5.89
CA TRP A 60 7.59 -19.26 7.07
C TRP A 60 9.10 -19.32 7.34
N TYR A 61 9.77 -20.34 6.82
CA TYR A 61 11.21 -20.59 7.04
C TYR A 61 12.09 -20.12 5.86
N ASP A 62 11.49 -19.62 4.79
CA ASP A 62 12.19 -19.04 3.64
C ASP A 62 11.97 -17.52 3.59
N LYS A 63 13.05 -16.77 3.80
CA LYS A 63 13.05 -15.31 3.75
C LYS A 63 12.59 -14.77 2.40
N GLU A 64 12.96 -15.43 1.30
CA GLU A 64 12.56 -14.99 -0.04
C GLU A 64 11.05 -15.18 -0.22
N ALA A 65 10.51 -16.33 0.20
CA ALA A 65 9.08 -16.61 0.14
C ALA A 65 8.26 -15.63 1.00
N VAL A 66 8.66 -15.37 2.26
CA VAL A 66 8.02 -14.37 3.13
C VAL A 66 8.05 -12.98 2.50
N THR A 67 9.16 -12.60 1.88
CA THR A 67 9.29 -11.30 1.20
C THR A 67 8.31 -11.20 0.03
N LYS A 68 8.21 -12.22 -0.82
CA LYS A 68 7.26 -12.24 -1.95
C LYS A 68 5.80 -12.25 -1.49
N VAL A 69 5.48 -12.98 -0.42
CA VAL A 69 4.14 -12.96 0.19
C VAL A 69 3.80 -11.57 0.72
N SER A 70 4.74 -10.91 1.41
CA SER A 70 4.59 -9.52 1.85
C SER A 70 4.29 -8.58 0.68
N SER A 71 5.04 -8.70 -0.42
CA SER A 71 4.81 -7.92 -1.65
C SER A 71 3.41 -8.11 -2.23
N ILE A 72 2.91 -9.34 -2.30
CA ILE A 72 1.58 -9.63 -2.85
C ILE A 72 0.49 -8.99 -2.00
N ILE A 73 0.58 -9.12 -0.67
CA ILE A 73 -0.40 -8.53 0.24
C ILE A 73 -0.38 -7.01 0.13
N PHE A 74 0.81 -6.41 0.05
CA PHE A 74 1.00 -4.97 -0.10
C PHE A 74 0.37 -4.46 -1.40
N GLU A 75 0.68 -5.08 -2.54
CA GLU A 75 0.11 -4.73 -3.85
C GLU A 75 -1.42 -4.82 -3.85
N GLN A 76 -1.98 -5.88 -3.28
CA GLN A 76 -3.43 -6.05 -3.23
C GLN A 76 -4.12 -5.05 -2.31
N ALA A 77 -3.52 -4.76 -1.14
CA ALA A 77 -4.05 -3.75 -0.23
C ALA A 77 -4.16 -2.37 -0.90
N ILE A 78 -3.15 -2.00 -1.69
CA ILE A 78 -3.11 -0.76 -2.45
C ILE A 78 -4.18 -0.73 -3.56
N GLN A 79 -4.32 -1.84 -4.29
CA GLN A 79 -5.30 -1.95 -5.38
C GLN A 79 -6.75 -1.98 -4.87
N ALA A 80 -6.94 -2.28 -3.57
CA ALA A 80 -8.25 -2.39 -2.94
C ALA A 80 -8.44 -1.41 -1.73
N PRO A 81 -8.55 -0.08 -1.97
CA PRO A 81 -8.63 0.94 -0.91
C PRO A 81 -9.85 0.87 0.02
N THR A 82 -10.81 -0.01 -0.24
CA THR A 82 -11.99 -0.28 0.61
C THR A 82 -11.76 -1.38 1.62
N TYR A 83 -10.80 -2.29 1.37
CA TYR A 83 -10.52 -3.46 2.21
C TYR A 83 -9.21 -3.32 2.99
N VAL A 84 -8.63 -2.13 3.02
CA VAL A 84 -7.29 -1.87 3.59
C VAL A 84 -7.20 -2.19 5.07
N GLU A 85 -8.29 -1.99 5.82
CA GLU A 85 -8.38 -2.40 7.23
C GLU A 85 -8.24 -3.93 7.38
N LEU A 86 -8.88 -4.69 6.49
CA LEU A 86 -8.80 -6.14 6.47
C LEU A 86 -7.38 -6.63 6.16
N TYR A 87 -6.72 -6.00 5.18
CA TYR A 87 -5.32 -6.30 4.85
C TYR A 87 -4.35 -5.90 5.96
N ALA A 88 -4.57 -4.77 6.64
CA ALA A 88 -3.73 -4.38 7.78
C ALA A 88 -3.84 -5.36 8.95
N ASN A 89 -5.06 -5.83 9.24
CA ASN A 89 -5.29 -6.89 10.21
C ASN A 89 -4.64 -8.21 9.79
N LEU A 90 -4.70 -8.57 8.51
CA LEU A 90 -3.99 -9.73 7.98
C LEU A 90 -2.47 -9.61 8.20
N CYS A 91 -1.87 -8.47 7.85
CA CYS A 91 -0.45 -8.22 8.07
C CYS A 91 -0.05 -8.35 9.54
N LYS A 92 -0.90 -7.87 10.46
CA LYS A 92 -0.68 -8.05 11.90
C LYS A 92 -0.68 -9.54 12.29
N GLN A 93 -1.67 -10.29 11.84
CA GLN A 93 -1.80 -11.72 12.15
C GLN A 93 -0.66 -12.56 11.56
N ILE A 94 -0.23 -12.26 10.33
CA ILE A 94 0.93 -12.91 9.70
C ILE A 94 2.20 -12.59 10.47
N HIS A 95 2.41 -11.32 10.85
CA HIS A 95 3.58 -10.96 11.65
C HIS A 95 3.59 -11.65 13.02
N GLN A 96 2.43 -11.82 13.66
CA GLN A 96 2.32 -12.58 14.92
C GLN A 96 2.60 -14.07 14.72
N ALA A 97 2.01 -14.69 13.70
CA ALA A 97 2.26 -16.10 13.37
C ALA A 97 3.74 -16.36 13.02
N GLU A 98 4.38 -15.46 12.27
CA GLU A 98 5.81 -15.51 11.99
C GLU A 98 6.62 -15.52 13.29
N ARG A 99 6.27 -14.69 14.27
CA ARG A 99 6.96 -14.63 15.57
C ARG A 99 6.76 -15.89 16.42
N GLU A 100 5.66 -16.60 16.23
CA GLU A 100 5.38 -17.88 16.91
C GLU A 100 6.16 -19.03 16.28
N LEU A 101 6.18 -19.10 14.95
CA LEU A 101 6.80 -20.17 14.15
C LEU A 101 8.31 -19.97 13.98
N ASN A 102 8.74 -18.74 13.74
CA ASN A 102 10.11 -18.32 13.47
C ASN A 102 10.57 -17.31 14.54
N LYS A 103 10.72 -17.81 15.78
CA LYS A 103 10.92 -17.05 17.04
C LYS A 103 12.07 -16.02 17.03
N VAL A 104 12.98 -16.08 16.06
CA VAL A 104 14.19 -15.25 15.99
C VAL A 104 14.05 -14.10 14.98
N GLN A 105 13.26 -14.26 13.92
CA GLN A 105 13.32 -13.34 12.77
C GLN A 105 11.95 -12.72 12.45
N ALA A 106 11.95 -11.41 12.20
CA ALA A 106 10.76 -10.63 11.83
C ALA A 106 10.83 -10.20 10.36
N TRP A 107 10.97 -11.17 9.45
CA TRP A 107 11.16 -10.91 8.03
C TRP A 107 9.96 -10.23 7.40
N PHE A 108 8.74 -10.57 7.81
CA PHE A 108 7.54 -9.99 7.21
C PHE A 108 7.49 -8.47 7.38
N ARG A 109 7.70 -7.98 8.61
CA ARG A 109 7.77 -6.55 8.88
C ARG A 109 8.98 -5.90 8.20
N ALA A 110 10.14 -6.57 8.23
CA ALA A 110 11.35 -6.08 7.58
C ALA A 110 11.21 -5.98 6.05
N ALA A 111 10.38 -6.81 5.44
CA ALA A 111 10.03 -6.76 4.02
C ALA A 111 8.94 -5.71 3.72
N LEU A 112 7.96 -5.51 4.63
CA LEU A 112 6.83 -4.60 4.42
C LEU A 112 7.23 -3.12 4.46
N VAL A 113 8.06 -2.73 5.45
CA VAL A 113 8.39 -1.32 5.69
C VAL A 113 9.12 -0.66 4.50
N PRO A 114 10.15 -1.28 3.89
CA PRO A 114 10.82 -0.71 2.71
C PRO A 114 9.88 -0.49 1.53
N GLN A 115 8.88 -1.35 1.32
CA GLN A 115 7.94 -1.22 0.21
C GLN A 115 7.13 0.08 0.27
N ILE A 116 6.75 0.54 1.48
CA ILE A 116 6.09 1.83 1.67
C ILE A 116 6.99 2.95 1.18
N GLN A 117 8.24 2.97 1.62
CA GLN A 117 9.20 4.03 1.30
C GLN A 117 9.51 4.07 -0.19
N THR A 118 9.87 2.92 -0.77
CA THR A 118 10.16 2.79 -2.20
C THR A 118 8.99 3.22 -3.07
N LEU A 119 7.75 2.83 -2.72
CA LEU A 119 6.59 3.20 -3.52
C LEU A 119 6.25 4.70 -3.41
N VAL A 120 6.38 5.29 -2.22
CA VAL A 120 6.20 6.74 -2.04
C VAL A 120 7.23 7.50 -2.88
N GLU A 121 8.51 7.17 -2.75
CA GLU A 121 9.60 7.82 -3.49
C GLU A 121 9.39 7.70 -5.01
N ALA A 122 9.18 6.47 -5.50
CA ALA A 122 8.94 6.22 -6.92
C ALA A 122 7.72 6.99 -7.46
N THR A 123 6.62 7.06 -6.69
CA THR A 123 5.45 7.83 -7.12
C THR A 123 5.73 9.32 -7.09
N THR A 124 6.46 9.83 -6.09
CA THR A 124 6.83 11.25 -6.05
C THR A 124 7.75 11.63 -7.21
N ASP A 125 8.72 10.80 -7.56
CA ASP A 125 9.63 11.07 -8.68
C ASP A 125 8.93 11.04 -10.04
N ASN A 126 7.98 10.11 -10.23
CA ASN A 126 7.11 10.09 -11.41
C ASN A 126 6.24 11.37 -11.50
N GLN A 127 5.73 11.85 -10.37
CA GLN A 127 4.91 13.07 -10.30
C GLN A 127 5.75 14.35 -10.46
N LYS A 128 7.04 14.35 -10.05
CA LYS A 128 7.99 15.46 -10.27
C LYS A 128 8.38 15.59 -11.74
N SER A 129 8.72 14.45 -12.37
CA SER A 129 9.17 14.41 -13.76
C SER A 129 8.06 14.75 -14.76
N GLY A 130 6.81 14.84 -14.31
CA GLY A 130 5.67 15.24 -15.14
C GLY A 130 5.47 14.30 -16.32
N ASN A 131 5.76 13.00 -16.13
CA ASN A 131 5.90 12.03 -17.21
C ASN A 131 4.61 12.00 -18.06
N THR A 132 4.65 12.72 -19.17
CA THR A 132 3.45 13.18 -19.90
C THR A 132 2.83 12.07 -20.77
N TYR A 133 3.56 10.97 -20.97
CA TYR A 133 3.20 9.85 -21.84
C TYR A 133 2.28 8.79 -21.22
N ALA A 134 1.92 8.93 -19.94
CA ALA A 134 0.94 8.05 -19.32
C ALA A 134 -0.47 8.37 -19.85
N ASN A 135 -1.12 7.38 -20.48
CA ASN A 135 -2.53 7.50 -20.90
C ASN A 135 -3.44 7.76 -19.69
N GLU A 136 -4.66 8.23 -19.93
CA GLU A 136 -5.60 8.59 -18.86
C GLU A 136 -5.83 7.44 -17.86
N TYR A 137 -5.89 6.21 -18.35
CA TYR A 137 -6.03 5.02 -17.52
C TYR A 137 -4.88 4.85 -16.52
N ALA A 138 -3.63 5.01 -16.96
CA ALA A 138 -2.46 4.93 -16.07
C ALA A 138 -2.50 6.01 -14.99
N ARG A 139 -2.88 7.25 -15.33
CA ARG A 139 -3.00 8.34 -14.35
C ARG A 139 -4.09 8.07 -13.31
N MET A 140 -5.25 7.57 -13.75
CA MET A 140 -6.34 7.19 -12.82
C MET A 140 -5.92 6.05 -11.90
N LYS A 141 -5.21 5.05 -12.44
CA LYS A 141 -4.68 3.94 -11.67
C LYS A 141 -3.68 4.42 -10.61
N GLU A 142 -2.69 5.22 -10.98
CA GLU A 142 -1.71 5.78 -10.03
C GLU A 142 -2.39 6.57 -8.91
N LYS A 143 -3.39 7.40 -9.25
CA LYS A 143 -4.14 8.16 -8.24
C LYS A 143 -4.89 7.24 -7.28
N ARG A 144 -5.55 6.20 -7.79
CA ARG A 144 -6.28 5.22 -6.98
C ARG A 144 -5.32 4.45 -6.06
N ASP A 145 -4.20 4.00 -6.62
CA ASP A 145 -3.19 3.23 -5.91
C ASP A 145 -2.51 4.12 -4.83
N MET A 146 -2.26 5.40 -5.11
CA MET A 146 -1.79 6.35 -4.08
C MET A 146 -2.81 6.49 -2.93
N ILE A 147 -4.10 6.64 -3.22
CA ILE A 147 -5.14 6.68 -2.17
C ILE A 147 -5.14 5.38 -1.35
N GLY A 148 -5.00 4.23 -2.02
CA GLY A 148 -4.88 2.92 -1.38
C GLY A 148 -3.68 2.84 -0.44
N LEU A 149 -2.50 3.28 -0.89
CA LEU A 149 -1.28 3.34 -0.11
C LEU A 149 -1.45 4.21 1.14
N LEU A 150 -1.96 5.44 1.01
CA LEU A 150 -2.12 6.37 2.14
C LEU A 150 -3.06 5.79 3.21
N ARG A 151 -4.18 5.19 2.79
CA ARG A 151 -5.09 4.49 3.69
C ARG A 151 -4.40 3.29 4.33
N PHE A 152 -3.65 2.51 3.56
CA PHE A 152 -2.99 1.32 4.06
C PHE A 152 -1.97 1.66 5.13
N VAL A 153 -1.12 2.67 4.90
CA VAL A 153 -0.12 3.15 5.86
C VAL A 153 -0.80 3.58 7.17
N ALA A 154 -1.90 4.33 7.11
CA ALA A 154 -2.63 4.73 8.31
C ALA A 154 -3.22 3.52 9.07
N HIS A 155 -3.80 2.53 8.37
CA HIS A 155 -4.28 1.30 9.00
C HIS A 155 -3.14 0.45 9.57
N LEU A 156 -1.98 0.38 8.91
CA LEU A 156 -0.78 -0.29 9.41
C LEU A 156 -0.28 0.36 10.71
N TYR A 157 -0.35 1.68 10.81
CA TYR A 157 -0.02 2.40 12.04
C TYR A 157 -1.02 2.08 13.15
N ARG A 158 -2.33 2.09 12.84
CA ARG A 158 -3.39 1.73 13.80
C ARG A 158 -3.20 0.33 14.39
N VAL A 159 -2.77 -0.64 13.59
CA VAL A 159 -2.47 -2.00 14.06
C VAL A 159 -1.07 -2.15 14.68
N GLN A 160 -0.33 -1.05 14.83
CA GLN A 160 1.03 -0.95 15.38
C GLN A 160 2.10 -1.75 14.60
N LEU A 161 1.83 -2.03 13.32
CA LEU A 161 2.79 -2.70 12.43
C LEU A 161 3.79 -1.74 11.79
N ILE A 162 3.55 -0.43 11.89
CA ILE A 162 4.54 0.63 11.63
C ILE A 162 4.52 1.64 12.77
N ASN A 163 5.61 2.40 12.93
CA ASN A 163 5.68 3.47 13.93
C ASN A 163 5.41 4.84 13.28
N TYR A 164 5.28 5.87 14.11
CA TYR A 164 5.04 7.24 13.65
C TYR A 164 6.11 7.73 12.67
N LYS A 165 7.37 7.29 12.82
CA LYS A 165 8.48 7.72 11.95
C LYS A 165 8.24 7.38 10.49
N ILE A 166 7.59 6.25 10.19
CA ILE A 166 7.24 5.88 8.81
C ILE A 166 6.19 6.83 8.23
N LEU A 167 5.15 7.18 9.00
CA LEU A 167 4.13 8.16 8.60
C LEU A 167 4.75 9.54 8.36
N GLU A 168 5.58 10.00 9.29
CA GLU A 168 6.29 11.27 9.19
C GLU A 168 7.17 11.33 7.95
N ASN A 169 7.94 10.27 7.66
CA ASN A 169 8.77 10.22 6.47
C ASN A 169 7.94 10.37 5.19
N CYS A 170 6.76 9.74 5.11
CA CYS A 170 5.86 9.92 3.96
C CYS A 170 5.42 11.39 3.81
N LEU A 171 5.00 12.03 4.90
CA LEU A 171 4.61 13.46 4.90
C LEU A 171 5.75 14.37 4.42
N VAL A 172 6.95 14.16 4.95
CA VAL A 172 8.14 14.96 4.59
C VAL A 172 8.48 14.79 3.10
N VAL A 173 8.40 13.56 2.56
CA VAL A 173 8.65 13.30 1.14
C VAL A 173 7.61 14.02 0.26
N PHE A 174 6.32 13.96 0.59
CA PHE A 174 5.28 14.66 -0.17
C PHE A 174 5.46 16.18 -0.14
N ILE A 175 5.74 16.75 1.04
CA ILE A 175 5.92 18.18 1.22
C ILE A 175 7.14 18.68 0.43
N ARG A 176 8.31 18.05 0.60
CA ARG A 176 9.53 18.43 -0.13
C ARG A 176 9.34 18.31 -1.63
N SER A 177 8.69 17.24 -2.08
CA SER A 177 8.45 17.01 -3.50
C SER A 177 7.48 18.03 -4.10
N TYR A 178 6.49 18.49 -3.33
CA TYR A 178 5.64 19.61 -3.72
C TYR A 178 6.43 20.93 -3.80
N GLU A 179 7.35 21.18 -2.86
CA GLU A 179 8.17 22.40 -2.89
C GLU A 179 9.03 22.50 -4.16
N GLU A 180 9.60 21.37 -4.59
CA GLU A 180 10.44 21.27 -5.77
C GLU A 180 9.65 21.40 -7.07
N SER A 181 8.53 20.68 -7.19
CA SER A 181 7.80 20.55 -8.47
C SER A 181 6.58 21.47 -8.61
N LYS A 182 6.06 21.99 -7.49
CA LYS A 182 4.74 22.63 -7.38
C LYS A 182 3.58 21.74 -7.87
N ASN A 183 3.78 20.43 -7.96
CA ASN A 183 2.72 19.51 -8.36
C ASN A 183 1.69 19.36 -7.23
N GLU A 184 0.51 19.92 -7.47
CA GLU A 184 -0.62 19.94 -6.55
C GLU A 184 -1.05 18.54 -6.04
N THR A 185 -0.83 17.46 -6.82
CA THR A 185 -1.19 16.09 -6.39
C THR A 185 -0.39 15.63 -5.18
N LEU A 186 0.84 16.13 -5.01
CA LEU A 186 1.71 15.80 -3.89
C LEU A 186 1.23 16.47 -2.59
N LEU A 187 0.83 17.75 -2.68
CA LEU A 187 0.22 18.44 -1.54
C LEU A 187 -1.13 17.79 -1.17
N GLU A 188 -1.92 17.38 -2.16
CA GLU A 188 -3.15 16.61 -1.91
C GLU A 188 -2.88 15.31 -1.16
N SER A 189 -1.82 14.57 -1.52
CA SER A 189 -1.43 13.34 -0.82
C SER A 189 -1.03 13.61 0.64
N ALA A 190 -0.30 14.70 0.90
CA ALA A 190 0.05 15.11 2.26
C ALA A 190 -1.21 15.46 3.08
N VAL A 191 -2.12 16.27 2.54
CA VAL A 191 -3.38 16.64 3.18
C VAL A 191 -4.24 15.41 3.47
N LEU A 192 -4.34 14.49 2.51
CA LEU A 192 -5.11 13.26 2.68
C LEU A 192 -4.50 12.35 3.76
N LEU A 193 -3.16 12.22 3.80
CA LEU A 193 -2.50 11.45 4.85
C LEU A 193 -2.77 12.06 6.24
N LEU A 194 -2.70 13.38 6.38
CA LEU A 194 -3.02 14.08 7.62
C LEU A 194 -4.48 13.85 8.05
N ILE A 195 -5.44 13.92 7.12
CA ILE A 195 -6.86 13.64 7.41
C ILE A 195 -7.05 12.21 7.92
N ILE A 196 -6.44 11.22 7.25
CA ILE A 196 -6.65 9.80 7.60
C ILE A 196 -5.93 9.42 8.90
N SER A 197 -4.68 9.87 9.07
CA SER A 197 -3.84 9.49 10.21
C SER A 197 -3.99 10.39 11.43
N GLY A 198 -4.46 11.63 11.25
CA GLY A 198 -4.63 12.63 12.29
C GLY A 198 -5.32 12.13 13.56
N PRO A 199 -6.50 11.48 13.48
CA PRO A 199 -7.18 10.95 14.67
C PRO A 199 -6.38 9.86 15.40
N LEU A 200 -5.44 9.20 14.71
CA LEU A 200 -4.62 8.12 15.26
C LEU A 200 -3.35 8.66 15.96
N VAL A 201 -2.84 9.81 15.50
CA VAL A 201 -1.55 10.38 15.93
C VAL A 201 -1.67 11.64 16.79
N ASP A 202 -2.89 12.10 17.10
CA ASP A 202 -3.13 13.33 17.89
C ASP A 202 -2.96 13.12 19.41
N ASN A 203 -1.77 12.68 19.80
CA ASN A 203 -1.35 12.53 21.20
C ASN A 203 0.10 13.01 21.37
N GLY A 204 0.50 13.28 22.63
CA GLY A 204 1.89 13.56 22.98
C GLY A 204 2.57 14.65 22.13
N ASP A 205 3.80 14.36 21.70
CA ASP A 205 4.63 15.23 20.87
C ASP A 205 4.18 15.25 19.40
N GLU A 206 3.55 14.17 18.93
CA GLU A 206 3.02 14.04 17.58
C GLU A 206 1.94 15.09 17.27
N ARG A 207 1.17 15.50 18.28
CA ARG A 207 0.21 16.60 18.19
C ARG A 207 0.83 17.89 17.64
N ILE A 208 1.98 18.30 18.18
CA ILE A 208 2.69 19.51 17.77
C ILE A 208 3.15 19.40 16.30
N ARG A 209 3.55 18.20 15.88
CA ARG A 209 3.96 17.92 14.50
C ARG A 209 2.79 18.03 13.53
N ILE A 210 1.62 17.48 13.88
CA ILE A 210 0.41 17.62 13.06
C ILE A 210 0.02 19.09 12.89
N ASP A 211 0.11 19.89 13.96
CA ASP A 211 -0.20 21.32 13.89
C ASP A 211 0.76 22.04 12.93
N SER A 212 2.05 21.70 12.99
CA SER A 212 3.08 22.23 12.09
C SER A 212 2.79 21.89 10.61
N TYR A 213 2.39 20.64 10.33
CA TYR A 213 2.03 20.22 8.97
C TYR A 213 0.71 20.83 8.48
N SER A 214 -0.25 21.06 9.38
CA SER A 214 -1.53 21.70 9.04
C SER A 214 -1.32 23.17 8.68
N GLN A 215 -0.52 23.90 9.47
CA GLN A 215 -0.11 25.27 9.18
C GLN A 215 0.67 25.37 7.86
N TYR A 216 1.52 24.37 7.57
CA TYR A 216 2.19 24.29 6.28
C TYR A 216 1.18 24.22 5.13
N CYS A 217 0.18 23.34 5.22
CA CYS A 217 -0.86 23.21 4.20
C CYS A 217 -1.66 24.52 4.04
N GLU A 218 -2.00 25.19 5.14
CA GLU A 218 -2.68 26.49 5.15
C GLU A 218 -1.88 27.56 4.41
N ARG A 219 -0.57 27.65 4.67
CA ARG A 219 0.32 28.62 4.02
C ARG A 219 0.32 28.49 2.49
N TYR A 220 0.29 27.27 1.97
CA TYR A 220 0.30 27.00 0.52
C TYR A 220 -1.09 26.92 -0.11
N LYS A 221 -2.15 26.98 0.69
CA LYS A 221 -3.55 27.00 0.22
C LYS A 221 -3.80 28.01 -0.90
N PRO A 222 -3.28 29.27 -0.90
CA PRO A 222 -3.54 30.21 -1.99
C PRO A 222 -3.07 29.72 -3.37
N ASN A 223 -2.02 28.87 -3.39
CA ASN A 223 -1.27 28.46 -4.58
C ASN A 223 -1.81 27.20 -5.27
N VAL A 224 -2.93 26.64 -4.78
CA VAL A 224 -3.51 25.41 -5.34
C VAL A 224 -4.92 25.61 -5.88
N CYS A 225 -5.39 24.65 -6.68
CA CYS A 225 -6.74 24.69 -7.24
C CYS A 225 -7.83 24.64 -6.15
N LYS A 226 -9.03 25.12 -6.49
CA LYS A 226 -10.18 25.19 -5.57
C LYS A 226 -10.47 23.87 -4.86
N ARG A 227 -10.36 22.75 -5.59
CA ARG A 227 -10.61 21.41 -5.05
C ARG A 227 -9.68 21.07 -3.88
N ILE A 228 -8.41 21.45 -3.96
CA ILE A 228 -7.44 21.20 -2.89
C ILE A 228 -7.59 22.23 -1.77
N LYS A 229 -7.95 23.48 -2.09
CA LYS A 229 -8.32 24.47 -1.08
C LYS A 229 -9.42 23.95 -0.16
N PHE A 230 -10.47 23.34 -0.72
CA PHE A 230 -11.54 22.71 0.08
C PHE A 230 -11.02 21.56 0.93
N LYS A 231 -10.13 20.69 0.41
CA LYS A 231 -9.53 19.63 1.21
C LYS A 231 -8.68 20.14 2.38
N ILE A 232 -7.97 21.25 2.18
CA ILE A 232 -7.21 21.90 3.25
C ILE A 232 -8.17 22.47 4.29
N ASP A 233 -9.29 23.08 3.86
CA ASP A 233 -10.34 23.53 4.76
C ASP A 233 -10.94 22.38 5.57
N ASP A 234 -11.21 21.23 4.93
CA ASP A 234 -11.70 20.02 5.62
C ASP A 234 -10.69 19.56 6.68
N LEU A 235 -9.39 19.53 6.35
CA LEU A 235 -8.33 19.20 7.32
C LEU A 235 -8.33 20.15 8.52
N LEU A 236 -8.37 21.46 8.27
CA LEU A 236 -8.34 22.47 9.33
C LEU A 236 -9.60 22.42 10.21
N GLN A 237 -10.77 22.20 9.61
CA GLN A 237 -12.03 22.04 10.34
C GLN A 237 -12.03 20.77 11.19
N LEU A 238 -11.61 19.62 10.63
CA LEU A 238 -11.45 18.39 11.39
C LEU A 238 -10.50 18.60 12.56
N ARG A 239 -9.39 19.32 12.35
CA ARG A 239 -8.45 19.64 13.43
C ARG A 239 -9.09 20.47 14.54
N GLN A 240 -9.87 21.50 14.19
CA GLN A 240 -10.56 22.38 15.13
C GLN A 240 -11.63 21.64 15.94
N HIS A 241 -12.28 20.64 15.34
CA HIS A 241 -13.33 19.84 15.99
C HIS A 241 -12.81 18.53 16.60
N ASN A 242 -11.50 18.40 16.86
CA ASN A 242 -10.89 17.20 17.44
C ASN A 242 -11.22 15.91 16.66
N TRP A 243 -11.19 16.00 15.33
CA TRP A 243 -11.39 14.92 14.37
C TRP A 243 -12.80 14.31 14.35
N VAL A 244 -13.81 15.06 14.78
CA VAL A 244 -15.24 14.71 14.73
C VAL A 244 -15.92 15.33 13.51
#